data_AF-A0A255SIH0-F1
#
_entry.id   AF-A0A255SIH0-F1
#
_cell.length_a   1.000
_cell.length_b   1.000
_cell.length_c   1.000
_cell.angle_alpha   90.00
_cell.angle_beta   90.00
_cell.angle_gamma   90.00
#
_symmetry.space_group_name_H-M   'P 1'
#
loop_
_entity.id
_entity.type
_entity.pdbx_description
1 polymer ?
#
loop_
_entity_poly.entity_id
_entity_poly.type
_entity_poly.pdbx_seq_one_letter_code
_entity_poly.pdbx_strand_id
1 'polypeptide(L)'
;MKRLITLVCMMFAIVTIYAQNKVVESSAKKVPAWLGTAVEGKLVVSVTAPTLAQAQVKAMNEVTERIILSVASNVSVTQRNVASETVTNDGVESRDEYNRIAKMKSANLPFLKGISQAKVEEVYWRRMRDKQTKKEFYEYSVLYPYSRTEQRTLQSQFEKIDAEKVAQYQALEDGIDDIADVADIKAAITQLAALKEYFFDDVRVKQAEGLMLRYRQLYDALAITGRFTDDNTYLVQVLLKGKPVRVAKVPTVKSNCAGQISVEPQDGAFLISFDATDCLPEEENFLDIQLRIENKKLQQRAIIGVDADATINIAQAVVPEGKIILTANAVNKQNRTLTDINIRMTLNNRQGITFGLKSIELEVPELTAPLVFDDIDAIFGSKGIIQVKALAEGTMKARTTKKSRFAFVKGTITVVNPTTNDVERIKVSLPYTTNWEE
;
A
#
# COMPACT_ATOMS: atom_id res chain seq x y z
N MET A 1 76.84 16.41 6.35
CA MET A 1 75.58 15.70 6.10
C MET A 1 75.85 14.23 5.81
N LYS A 2 74.94 13.34 6.23
CA LYS A 2 75.00 11.87 6.22
C LYS A 2 75.72 11.17 7.39
N ARG A 3 75.87 11.90 8.51
CA ARG A 3 75.55 11.34 9.85
C ARG A 3 74.03 11.29 9.95
N LEU A 4 73.38 10.28 9.39
CA LEU A 4 71.91 10.10 9.51
C LEU A 4 71.39 8.71 9.12
N ILE A 5 72.23 7.67 9.16
CA ILE A 5 71.82 6.30 8.77
C ILE A 5 72.08 5.25 9.87
N THR A 6 72.75 5.63 10.96
CA THR A 6 72.97 4.77 12.14
C THR A 6 72.13 5.22 13.35
N LEU A 7 70.88 5.65 13.11
CA LEU A 7 69.92 5.95 14.18
C LEU A 7 68.46 5.71 13.76
N VAL A 8 68.19 4.69 12.94
CA VAL A 8 66.81 4.31 12.54
C VAL A 8 66.46 2.86 12.91
N CYS A 9 67.42 2.03 13.33
CA CYS A 9 67.13 0.72 13.94
C CYS A 9 66.83 0.76 15.44
N MET A 10 66.73 1.95 16.05
CA MET A 10 66.52 2.10 17.50
C MET A 10 65.45 3.14 17.85
N MET A 11 64.43 3.30 16.98
CA MET A 11 63.27 4.13 17.30
C MET A 11 62.01 3.68 16.54
N PHE A 12 61.67 2.40 16.66
CA PHE A 12 60.28 1.92 16.53
C PHE A 12 59.99 0.92 17.64
N ALA A 13 60.36 1.28 18.87
CA ALA A 13 59.62 0.84 20.04
C ALA A 13 58.30 1.64 20.05
N ILE A 14 57.38 1.29 19.13
CA ILE A 14 55.98 1.52 19.46
C ILE A 14 55.76 0.69 20.71
N VAL A 15 55.59 1.38 21.82
CA VAL A 15 55.02 0.83 23.03
C VAL A 15 53.64 0.34 22.64
N THR A 16 53.54 -0.89 22.14
CA THR A 16 52.34 -1.68 22.35
C THR A 16 52.26 -1.82 23.85
N ILE A 17 51.48 -0.93 24.46
CA ILE A 17 50.88 -1.16 25.76
C ILE A 17 50.04 -2.42 25.59
N TYR A 18 50.70 -3.58 25.66
CA TYR A 18 50.02 -4.84 25.91
C TYR A 18 49.50 -4.69 27.33
N ALA A 19 48.22 -4.35 27.45
CA ALA A 19 47.48 -4.49 28.68
C ALA A 19 47.59 -5.97 29.09
N GLN A 20 48.59 -6.29 29.91
CA GLN A 20 48.77 -7.63 30.45
C GLN A 20 47.67 -7.83 31.50
N ASN A 21 46.57 -8.45 31.11
CA ASN A 21 45.47 -8.73 32.03
C ASN A 21 45.90 -9.82 33.03
N LYS A 22 45.56 -9.62 34.32
CA LYS A 22 45.74 -10.62 35.37
C LYS A 22 44.39 -11.26 35.68
N VAL A 23 44.34 -12.59 35.71
CA VAL A 23 43.19 -13.32 36.26
C VAL A 23 43.20 -13.12 37.78
N VAL A 24 42.15 -12.51 38.30
CA VAL A 24 41.92 -12.30 39.74
C VAL A 24 41.17 -13.49 40.33
N GLU A 25 40.18 -13.99 39.60
CA GLU A 25 39.28 -15.05 40.05
C GLU A 25 38.68 -15.77 38.83
N SER A 26 38.26 -17.02 39.01
CA SER A 26 37.57 -17.78 37.98
C SER A 26 36.52 -18.72 38.57
N SER A 27 35.51 -19.06 37.77
CA SER A 27 34.45 -19.98 38.18
C SER A 27 34.94 -21.41 38.44
N ALA A 28 36.04 -21.80 37.78
CA ALA A 28 36.70 -23.09 37.95
C ALA A 28 38.23 -22.93 37.91
N LYS A 29 38.95 -23.85 38.59
CA LYS A 29 40.42 -23.84 38.67
C LYS A 29 41.09 -24.18 37.34
N LYS A 30 40.47 -25.05 36.53
CA LYS A 30 40.93 -25.42 35.19
C LYS A 30 40.03 -24.78 34.14
N VAL A 31 40.64 -24.31 33.05
CA VAL A 31 39.90 -23.86 31.87
C VAL A 31 39.20 -25.08 31.25
N PRO A 32 37.89 -25.01 30.97
CA PRO A 32 37.18 -26.12 30.33
C PRO A 32 37.69 -26.40 28.92
N ALA A 33 37.69 -27.68 28.53
CA ALA A 33 38.20 -28.12 27.23
C ALA A 33 37.38 -27.60 26.03
N TRP A 34 36.10 -27.29 26.25
CA TRP A 34 35.22 -26.71 25.23
C TRP A 34 35.54 -25.24 24.93
N LEU A 35 36.29 -24.56 25.79
CA LEU A 35 36.59 -23.15 25.60
C LEU A 35 37.64 -22.97 24.50
N GLY A 36 37.25 -22.31 23.40
CA GLY A 36 38.12 -22.05 22.26
C GLY A 36 38.21 -23.21 21.25
N THR A 37 37.40 -24.25 21.43
CA THR A 37 37.26 -25.36 20.47
C THR A 37 35.86 -25.34 19.85
N ALA A 38 35.74 -25.86 18.63
CA ALA A 38 34.44 -26.11 18.02
C ALA A 38 33.86 -27.39 18.62
N VAL A 39 32.68 -27.28 19.25
CA VAL A 39 31.98 -28.44 19.83
C VAL A 39 30.75 -28.72 18.98
N GLU A 40 30.67 -29.94 18.44
CA GLU A 40 29.55 -30.32 17.58
C GLU A 40 28.21 -30.21 18.31
N GLY A 41 27.23 -29.60 17.65
CA GLY A 41 25.88 -29.42 18.18
C GLY A 41 25.78 -28.42 19.34
N LYS A 42 26.80 -27.60 19.57
CA LYS A 42 26.81 -26.57 20.62
C LYS A 42 27.31 -25.23 20.10
N LEU A 43 26.83 -24.15 20.69
CA LEU A 43 27.37 -22.80 20.51
C LEU A 43 28.29 -22.47 21.69
N VAL A 44 29.52 -22.10 21.37
CA VAL A 44 30.45 -21.51 22.33
C VAL A 44 30.47 -20.00 22.12
N VAL A 45 29.97 -19.27 23.10
CA VAL A 45 29.90 -17.81 23.09
C VAL A 45 30.78 -17.27 24.20
N SER A 46 31.68 -16.35 23.88
CA SER A 46 32.54 -15.66 24.86
C SER A 46 32.39 -14.16 24.71
N VAL A 47 32.13 -13.48 25.82
CA VAL A 47 31.93 -12.03 25.86
C VAL A 47 32.71 -11.40 27.00
N THR A 48 32.92 -10.09 26.91
CA THR A 48 33.51 -9.28 27.99
C THR A 48 32.55 -8.20 28.45
N ALA A 49 32.48 -7.98 29.77
CA ALA A 49 31.69 -6.89 30.37
C ALA A 49 32.25 -6.46 31.75
N PRO A 50 31.96 -5.23 32.21
CA PRO A 50 32.39 -4.73 33.53
C PRO A 50 31.93 -5.56 34.73
N THR A 51 30.73 -6.16 34.66
CA THR A 51 30.17 -6.96 35.76
C THR A 51 29.74 -8.34 35.27
N LEU A 52 29.70 -9.32 36.18
CA LEU A 52 29.27 -10.68 35.87
C LEU A 52 27.83 -10.71 35.32
N ALA A 53 26.92 -9.95 35.94
CA ALA A 53 25.52 -9.85 35.50
C ALA A 53 25.40 -9.27 34.08
N GLN A 54 26.17 -8.23 33.75
CA GLN A 54 26.20 -7.68 32.39
C GLN A 54 26.79 -8.68 31.40
N ALA A 55 27.83 -9.42 31.80
CA ALA A 55 28.46 -10.43 30.94
C ALA A 55 27.50 -11.58 30.62
N GLN A 56 26.71 -12.02 31.61
CA GLN A 56 25.67 -13.04 31.45
C GLN A 56 24.56 -12.60 30.48
N VAL A 57 24.02 -11.38 30.63
CA VAL A 57 23.02 -10.83 29.69
C VAL A 57 23.60 -10.71 28.28
N LYS A 58 24.82 -10.19 28.16
CA LYS A 58 25.50 -10.02 26.87
C LYS A 58 25.76 -11.36 26.18
N ALA A 59 26.14 -12.40 26.92
CA ALA A 59 26.35 -13.73 26.37
C ALA A 59 25.04 -14.34 25.85
N MET A 60 23.94 -14.18 26.59
CA MET A 60 22.63 -14.66 26.13
C MET A 60 22.11 -13.88 24.92
N ASN A 61 22.39 -12.58 24.83
CA ASN A 61 22.09 -11.79 23.64
C ASN A 61 22.87 -12.30 22.42
N GLU A 62 24.16 -12.56 22.56
CA GLU A 62 25.02 -13.10 21.50
C GLU A 62 24.59 -14.53 21.07
N VAL A 63 24.21 -15.40 22.03
CA VAL A 63 23.63 -16.72 21.72
C VAL A 63 22.35 -16.55 20.88
N THR A 64 21.45 -15.66 21.31
CA THR A 64 20.20 -15.38 20.62
C THR A 64 20.45 -14.88 19.19
N GLU A 65 21.41 -13.98 19.01
CA GLU A 65 21.79 -13.43 17.71
C GLU A 65 22.33 -14.50 16.77
N ARG A 66 23.25 -15.35 17.24
CA ARG A 66 23.79 -16.45 16.43
C ARG A 66 22.72 -17.45 16.00
N ILE A 67 21.77 -17.77 16.88
CA ILE A 67 20.64 -18.64 16.53
C ILE A 67 19.76 -17.98 15.47
N ILE A 68 19.39 -16.70 15.66
CA ILE A 68 18.63 -15.92 14.67
C ILE A 68 19.32 -15.94 13.30
N LEU A 69 20.63 -15.66 13.27
CA LEU A 69 21.42 -15.65 12.04
C LEU A 69 21.45 -17.01 11.35
N SER A 70 21.58 -18.08 12.11
CA SER A 70 21.60 -19.43 11.54
C SER A 70 20.24 -19.87 10.93
N VAL A 71 19.14 -19.25 11.37
CA VAL A 71 17.80 -19.43 10.78
C VAL A 71 17.61 -18.51 9.57
N ALA A 72 17.95 -17.22 9.71
CA ALA A 72 17.78 -16.21 8.67
C ALA A 72 18.70 -16.40 7.45
N SER A 73 19.95 -16.84 7.68
CA SER A 73 20.95 -17.04 6.63
C SER A 73 20.52 -18.13 5.64
N ASN A 74 19.97 -19.26 6.13
CA ASN A 74 19.45 -20.34 5.27
C ASN A 74 18.24 -19.89 4.42
N VAL A 75 17.35 -19.06 4.97
CA VAL A 75 16.22 -18.50 4.21
C VAL A 75 16.71 -17.52 3.14
N SER A 76 17.76 -16.73 3.44
CA SER A 76 18.36 -15.80 2.47
C SER A 76 19.15 -16.50 1.35
N VAL A 77 19.79 -17.65 1.62
CA VAL A 77 20.51 -18.43 0.61
C VAL A 77 19.54 -19.05 -0.41
N THR A 78 18.34 -19.43 0.06
CA THR A 78 17.28 -19.93 -0.83
C THR A 78 16.71 -18.82 -1.72
N GLN A 79 16.74 -17.56 -1.28
CA GLN A 79 16.34 -16.39 -2.07
C GLN A 79 17.48 -15.80 -2.94
N ARG A 80 18.75 -15.90 -2.52
CA ARG A 80 19.91 -15.43 -3.30
C ARG A 80 20.10 -16.21 -4.61
N ASN A 81 19.72 -17.49 -4.67
CA ASN A 81 19.74 -18.26 -5.93
C ASN A 81 18.73 -17.74 -6.98
N VAL A 82 17.73 -16.93 -6.59
CA VAL A 82 16.79 -16.28 -7.52
C VAL A 82 17.25 -14.86 -7.86
N ALA A 83 18.14 -14.27 -7.07
CA ALA A 83 18.55 -12.86 -7.18
C ALA A 83 20.03 -12.62 -7.52
N SER A 84 20.87 -13.66 -7.67
CA SER A 84 22.31 -13.49 -7.98
C SER A 84 22.61 -13.25 -9.46
N GLU A 85 21.86 -12.36 -10.11
CA GLU A 85 22.33 -11.57 -11.23
C GLU A 85 22.35 -10.10 -10.80
N THR A 86 23.32 -9.72 -9.96
CA THR A 86 23.95 -8.39 -9.90
C THR A 86 24.84 -8.29 -8.66
N VAL A 87 26.16 -8.36 -8.89
CA VAL A 87 27.19 -8.14 -7.87
C VAL A 87 27.57 -6.66 -7.84
N THR A 88 27.74 -6.09 -6.64
CA THR A 88 28.82 -5.11 -6.36
C THR A 88 29.17 -5.04 -4.86
N ASN A 89 30.47 -5.04 -4.58
CA ASN A 89 31.23 -4.67 -3.36
C ASN A 89 30.70 -3.43 -2.63
N ASP A 90 31.01 -3.10 -1.37
CA ASP A 90 31.73 -3.70 -0.23
C ASP A 90 31.26 -2.86 0.98
N GLY A 91 31.01 -3.46 2.15
CA GLY A 91 30.70 -2.75 3.41
C GLY A 91 29.22 -2.65 3.83
N VAL A 92 28.29 -3.25 3.07
CA VAL A 92 26.84 -3.19 3.33
C VAL A 92 26.30 -4.39 4.13
N GLU A 93 27.02 -5.52 4.13
CA GLU A 93 26.50 -6.79 4.69
C GLU A 93 26.30 -6.76 6.22
N SER A 94 27.22 -6.19 6.99
CA SER A 94 27.13 -6.19 8.46
C SER A 94 25.99 -5.31 9.00
N ARG A 95 25.72 -4.18 8.34
CA ARG A 95 24.61 -3.28 8.73
C ARG A 95 23.26 -3.90 8.40
N ASP A 96 23.17 -4.58 7.27
CA ASP A 96 21.95 -5.28 6.85
C ASP A 96 21.66 -6.49 7.73
N GLU A 97 22.68 -7.25 8.08
CA GLU A 97 22.58 -8.38 9.01
C GLU A 97 22.10 -7.92 10.39
N TYR A 98 22.70 -6.85 10.93
CA TYR A 98 22.29 -6.27 12.20
C TYR A 98 20.84 -5.74 12.17
N ASN A 99 20.46 -5.04 11.09
CA ASN A 99 19.08 -4.57 10.91
C ASN A 99 18.07 -5.72 10.87
N ARG A 100 18.41 -6.82 10.19
CA ARG A 100 17.56 -8.04 10.15
C ARG A 100 17.40 -8.66 11.52
N ILE A 101 18.49 -8.82 12.27
CA ILE A 101 18.45 -9.33 13.66
C ILE A 101 17.54 -8.43 14.51
N ALA A 102 17.73 -7.12 14.45
CA ALA A 102 16.95 -6.16 15.24
C ALA A 102 15.45 -6.26 14.92
N LYS A 103 15.09 -6.32 13.63
CA LYS A 103 13.70 -6.48 13.18
C LYS A 103 13.11 -7.83 13.61
N MET A 104 13.85 -8.94 13.49
CA MET A 104 13.38 -10.26 13.93
C MET A 104 13.14 -10.32 15.44
N LYS A 105 14.00 -9.68 16.25
CA LYS A 105 13.77 -9.55 17.70
C LYS A 105 12.50 -8.72 17.98
N SER A 106 12.26 -7.65 17.22
CA SER A 106 11.06 -6.81 17.39
C SER A 106 9.75 -7.51 16.98
N ALA A 107 9.81 -8.45 16.04
CA ALA A 107 8.64 -9.22 15.59
C ALA A 107 8.13 -10.25 16.63
N ASN A 108 8.76 -10.35 17.81
CA ASN A 108 8.36 -11.22 18.91
C ASN A 108 8.11 -12.69 18.49
N LEU A 109 9.01 -13.20 17.64
CA LEU A 109 8.83 -14.51 17.03
C LEU A 109 8.75 -15.62 18.11
N PRO A 110 7.76 -16.54 18.04
CA PRO A 110 7.52 -17.52 19.10
C PRO A 110 8.74 -18.37 19.47
N PHE A 111 9.55 -18.77 18.49
CA PHE A 111 10.71 -19.62 18.73
C PHE A 111 11.84 -18.93 19.50
N LEU A 112 11.91 -17.59 19.49
CA LEU A 112 12.88 -16.83 20.28
C LEU A 112 12.63 -16.99 21.79
N LYS A 113 11.38 -17.23 22.20
CA LYS A 113 11.03 -17.51 23.60
C LYS A 113 11.61 -18.83 24.10
N GLY A 114 11.95 -19.74 23.19
CA GLY A 114 12.62 -21.00 23.50
C GLY A 114 14.12 -20.84 23.81
N ILE A 115 14.71 -19.68 23.52
CA ILE A 115 16.11 -19.36 23.83
C ILE A 115 16.13 -18.75 25.23
N SER A 116 16.68 -19.48 26.20
CA SER A 116 16.70 -19.06 27.59
C SER A 116 17.97 -19.50 28.30
N GLN A 117 18.29 -18.82 29.39
CA GLN A 117 19.41 -19.17 30.24
C GLN A 117 19.26 -20.56 30.89
N ALA A 118 18.04 -21.04 31.10
CA ALA A 118 17.77 -22.35 31.69
C ALA A 118 18.30 -23.53 30.83
N LYS A 119 18.51 -23.30 29.53
CA LYS A 119 19.08 -24.30 28.61
C LYS A 119 20.61 -24.30 28.58
N VAL A 120 21.29 -23.39 29.28
CA VAL A 120 22.75 -23.34 29.30
C VAL A 120 23.30 -24.61 29.94
N GLU A 121 24.18 -25.31 29.24
CA GLU A 121 24.80 -26.54 29.76
C GLU A 121 25.96 -26.24 30.70
N GLU A 122 26.86 -25.36 30.28
CA GLU A 122 28.04 -24.99 31.07
C GLU A 122 28.36 -23.50 30.93
N VAL A 123 28.95 -22.95 32.00
CA VAL A 123 29.42 -21.57 32.07
C VAL A 123 30.84 -21.55 32.61
N TYR A 124 31.69 -20.73 32.00
CA TYR A 124 33.00 -20.41 32.52
C TYR A 124 33.21 -18.90 32.58
N TRP A 125 33.66 -18.39 33.71
CA TRP A 125 33.98 -16.97 33.81
C TRP A 125 35.33 -16.73 34.48
N ARG A 126 35.97 -15.63 34.08
CA ARG A 126 37.20 -15.11 34.67
C ARG A 126 37.00 -13.64 35.01
N ARG A 127 37.27 -13.28 36.26
CA ARG A 127 37.44 -11.89 36.67
C ARG A 127 38.85 -11.48 36.31
N MET A 128 38.97 -10.56 35.37
CA MET A 128 40.22 -10.03 34.86
C MET A 128 40.46 -8.65 35.46
N ARG A 129 41.72 -8.33 35.76
CA ARG A 129 42.16 -6.99 36.15
C ARG A 129 43.27 -6.54 35.22
N ASP A 130 43.07 -5.40 34.58
CA ASP A 130 44.11 -4.73 33.83
C ASP A 130 45.24 -4.31 34.80
N LYS A 131 46.48 -4.75 34.54
CA LYS A 131 47.61 -4.47 35.44
C LYS A 131 47.97 -2.98 35.50
N GLN A 132 47.71 -2.21 34.44
CA GLN A 132 48.02 -0.79 34.36
C GLN A 132 46.87 0.06 34.91
N THR A 133 45.66 -0.13 34.39
CA THR A 133 44.52 0.72 34.77
C THR A 133 43.85 0.28 36.07
N LYS A 134 44.20 -0.91 36.58
CA LYS A 134 43.58 -1.59 37.73
C LYS A 134 42.08 -1.83 37.58
N LYS A 135 41.49 -1.55 36.40
CA LYS A 135 40.09 -1.80 36.12
C LYS A 135 39.82 -3.29 36.04
N GLU A 136 38.72 -3.71 36.63
CA GLU A 136 38.23 -5.08 36.57
C GLU A 136 37.16 -5.24 35.49
N PHE A 137 37.14 -6.39 34.86
CA PHE A 137 36.10 -6.82 33.95
C PHE A 137 35.97 -8.34 34.02
N TYR A 138 34.89 -8.88 33.47
CA TYR A 138 34.62 -10.30 33.40
C TYR A 138 34.71 -10.76 31.96
N GLU A 139 35.46 -11.84 31.74
CA GLU A 139 35.30 -12.70 30.57
C GLU A 139 34.30 -13.78 30.95
N TYR A 140 33.25 -13.94 30.16
CA TYR A 140 32.17 -14.87 30.42
C TYR A 140 31.89 -15.69 29.18
N SER A 141 31.91 -17.01 29.35
CA SER A 141 31.76 -17.98 28.28
C SER A 141 30.62 -18.93 28.59
N VAL A 142 29.79 -19.19 27.58
CA VAL A 142 28.62 -20.06 27.65
C VAL A 142 28.77 -21.18 26.64
N LEU A 143 28.51 -22.40 27.10
CA LEU A 143 28.26 -23.56 26.26
C LEU A 143 26.75 -23.77 26.16
N TYR A 144 26.18 -23.51 24.99
CA TYR A 144 24.76 -23.57 24.73
C TYR A 144 24.41 -24.74 23.80
N PRO A 145 23.44 -25.59 24.11
CA PRO A 145 23.01 -26.65 23.21
C PRO A 145 22.37 -26.05 21.96
N TYR A 146 22.87 -26.42 20.79
CA TYR A 146 22.31 -25.99 19.51
C TYR A 146 22.63 -27.00 18.41
N SER A 147 21.88 -28.10 18.41
CA SER A 147 22.08 -29.19 17.46
C SER A 147 21.61 -28.81 16.06
N ARG A 148 22.11 -29.50 15.03
CA ARG A 148 21.57 -29.38 13.66
C ARG A 148 20.08 -29.70 13.58
N THR A 149 19.59 -30.62 14.42
CA THR A 149 18.16 -30.96 14.50
C THR A 149 17.35 -29.80 15.07
N GLU A 150 17.84 -29.14 16.12
CA GLU A 150 17.21 -27.95 16.70
C GLU A 150 17.20 -26.80 15.68
N GLN A 151 18.33 -26.54 15.01
CA GLN A 151 18.41 -25.54 13.93
C GLN A 151 17.36 -25.80 12.84
N ARG A 152 17.25 -27.04 12.33
CA ARG A 152 16.25 -27.41 11.32
C ARG A 152 14.82 -27.23 11.83
N THR A 153 14.59 -27.53 13.11
CA THR A 153 13.28 -27.35 13.74
C THR A 153 12.89 -25.87 13.79
N LEU A 154 13.80 -25.00 14.25
CA LEU A 154 13.56 -23.57 14.30
C LEU A 154 13.37 -22.98 12.89
N GLN A 155 14.14 -23.47 11.91
CA GLN A 155 14.00 -23.09 10.52
C GLN A 155 12.61 -23.46 9.97
N SER A 156 12.16 -24.71 10.17
CA SER A 156 10.85 -25.16 9.71
C SER A 156 9.71 -24.38 10.38
N GLN A 157 9.82 -24.08 11.68
CA GLN A 157 8.86 -23.24 12.39
C GLN A 157 8.79 -21.83 11.83
N PHE A 158 9.96 -21.24 11.54
CA PHE A 158 10.04 -19.93 10.92
C PHE A 158 9.42 -19.92 9.53
N GLU A 159 9.80 -20.85 8.66
CA GLU A 159 9.28 -20.97 7.29
C GLU A 159 7.77 -21.16 7.27
N LYS A 160 7.22 -21.95 8.20
CA LYS A 160 5.77 -22.13 8.33
C LYS A 160 5.06 -20.82 8.66
N ILE A 161 5.55 -20.09 9.68
CA ILE A 161 4.97 -18.80 10.07
C ILE A 161 5.11 -17.79 8.93
N ASP A 162 6.27 -17.76 8.28
CA ASP A 162 6.53 -16.85 7.17
C ASP A 162 5.61 -17.13 5.98
N ALA A 163 5.39 -18.40 5.63
CA ALA A 163 4.44 -18.81 4.61
C ALA A 163 3.00 -18.39 4.95
N GLU A 164 2.58 -18.54 6.21
CA GLU A 164 1.26 -18.06 6.66
C GLU A 164 1.13 -16.53 6.51
N LYS A 165 2.19 -15.76 6.80
CA LYS A 165 2.19 -14.30 6.65
C LYS A 165 2.24 -13.84 5.21
N VAL A 166 2.96 -14.56 4.36
CA VAL A 166 2.96 -14.33 2.91
C VAL A 166 1.58 -14.65 2.32
N ALA A 167 0.95 -15.74 2.72
CA ALA A 167 -0.41 -16.08 2.30
C ALA A 167 -1.44 -15.03 2.76
N GLN A 168 -1.32 -14.50 3.98
CA GLN A 168 -2.13 -13.37 4.46
C GLN A 168 -1.97 -12.13 3.59
N TYR A 169 -0.73 -11.79 3.23
CA TYR A 169 -0.45 -10.68 2.31
C TYR A 169 -1.12 -10.91 0.94
N GLN A 170 -0.94 -12.08 0.34
CA GLN A 170 -1.49 -12.42 -0.97
C GLN A 170 -3.02 -12.37 -0.99
N ALA A 171 -3.68 -12.92 0.04
CA ALA A 171 -5.13 -12.84 0.15
C ALA A 171 -5.65 -11.39 0.20
N LEU A 172 -4.92 -10.49 0.88
CA LEU A 172 -5.24 -9.06 0.90
C LEU A 172 -4.94 -8.38 -0.43
N GLU A 173 -3.93 -8.82 -1.17
CA GLU A 173 -3.63 -8.29 -2.49
C GLU A 173 -4.71 -8.69 -3.52
N ASP A 174 -5.08 -9.97 -3.53
CA ASP A 174 -6.07 -10.53 -4.45
C ASP A 174 -7.49 -9.98 -4.17
N GLY A 175 -7.83 -9.76 -2.89
CA GLY A 175 -9.15 -9.29 -2.48
C GLY A 175 -9.44 -7.80 -2.72
N ILE A 176 -8.44 -7.00 -3.14
CA ILE A 176 -8.58 -5.53 -3.19
C ILE A 176 -9.62 -5.03 -4.20
N ASP A 177 -9.92 -5.80 -5.25
CA ASP A 177 -10.87 -5.41 -6.31
C ASP A 177 -12.31 -5.92 -6.09
N ASP A 178 -12.51 -6.76 -5.07
CA ASP A 178 -13.78 -7.41 -4.75
C ASP A 178 -14.25 -7.12 -3.31
N ILE A 179 -14.14 -5.87 -2.90
CA ILE A 179 -14.62 -5.39 -1.60
C ILE A 179 -16.15 -5.25 -1.61
N ALA A 180 -16.80 -5.97 -0.70
CA ALA A 180 -18.26 -5.93 -0.51
C ALA A 180 -18.70 -5.02 0.66
N ASP A 181 -17.83 -4.77 1.63
CA ASP A 181 -18.09 -3.89 2.77
C ASP A 181 -16.98 -2.84 2.91
N VAL A 182 -17.36 -1.58 3.08
CA VAL A 182 -16.40 -0.48 3.26
C VAL A 182 -15.57 -0.65 4.55
N ALA A 183 -16.07 -1.37 5.55
CA ALA A 183 -15.32 -1.71 6.75
C ALA A 183 -14.09 -2.59 6.45
N ASP A 184 -14.15 -3.42 5.42
CA ASP A 184 -13.07 -4.34 5.04
C ASP A 184 -11.82 -3.58 4.58
N ILE A 185 -11.98 -2.38 4.00
CA ILE A 185 -10.86 -1.51 3.62
C ILE A 185 -9.99 -1.21 4.85
N LYS A 186 -10.62 -0.83 5.97
CA LYS A 186 -9.91 -0.50 7.21
C LYS A 186 -9.31 -1.73 7.88
N ALA A 187 -10.04 -2.84 7.85
CA ALA A 187 -9.55 -4.13 8.35
C ALA A 187 -8.29 -4.57 7.59
N ALA A 188 -8.31 -4.50 6.26
CA ALA A 188 -7.17 -4.81 5.41
C ALA A 188 -5.95 -3.91 5.71
N ILE A 189 -6.14 -2.60 5.83
CA ILE A 189 -5.06 -1.67 6.21
C ILE A 189 -4.45 -2.04 7.56
N THR A 190 -5.27 -2.44 8.53
CA THR A 190 -4.80 -2.84 9.87
C THR A 190 -4.00 -4.14 9.81
N GLN A 191 -4.46 -5.13 9.04
CA GLN A 191 -3.72 -6.39 8.84
C GLN A 191 -2.40 -6.16 8.12
N LEU A 192 -2.38 -5.30 7.09
CA LEU A 192 -1.15 -4.93 6.39
C LEU A 192 -0.16 -4.17 7.29
N ALA A 193 -0.64 -3.35 8.22
CA ALA A 193 0.23 -2.71 9.21
C ALA A 193 0.93 -3.75 10.11
N ALA A 194 0.21 -4.77 10.57
CA ALA A 194 0.80 -5.87 11.34
C ALA A 194 1.78 -6.70 10.50
N LEU A 195 1.47 -6.96 9.23
CA LEU A 195 2.39 -7.66 8.30
C LEU A 195 3.67 -6.85 8.06
N LYS A 196 3.55 -5.53 7.91
CA LYS A 196 4.69 -4.61 7.79
C LYS A 196 5.62 -4.68 9.00
N GLU A 197 5.08 -4.79 10.21
CA GLU A 197 5.89 -4.95 11.44
C GLU A 197 6.57 -6.32 11.51
N TYR A 198 5.95 -7.36 10.94
CA TYR A 198 6.51 -8.70 10.88
C TYR A 198 7.63 -8.85 9.83
N PHE A 199 7.44 -8.31 8.62
CA PHE A 199 8.40 -8.49 7.52
C PHE A 199 9.74 -7.79 7.82
N PHE A 200 10.83 -8.55 7.77
CA PHE A 200 12.17 -8.08 8.12
C PHE A 200 12.95 -7.53 6.91
N ASP A 201 12.61 -7.94 5.68
CA ASP A 201 13.20 -7.41 4.45
C ASP A 201 12.43 -6.20 3.91
N ASP A 202 13.18 -5.26 3.34
CA ASP A 202 12.62 -3.98 2.88
C ASP A 202 11.71 -4.13 1.67
N VAL A 203 11.84 -5.22 0.90
CA VAL A 203 11.00 -5.48 -0.28
C VAL A 203 9.56 -5.74 0.16
N ARG A 204 9.35 -6.73 1.04
CA ARG A 204 8.02 -7.06 1.56
C ARG A 204 7.42 -5.94 2.42
N VAL A 205 8.26 -5.20 3.16
CA VAL A 205 7.82 -3.99 3.87
C VAL A 205 7.26 -2.95 2.88
N LYS A 206 7.97 -2.64 1.80
CA LYS A 206 7.51 -1.69 0.77
C LYS A 206 6.29 -2.20 0.01
N GLN A 207 6.19 -3.51 -0.23
CA GLN A 207 5.01 -4.14 -0.83
C GLN A 207 3.77 -3.97 0.06
N ALA A 208 3.89 -4.20 1.36
CA ALA A 208 2.82 -3.94 2.34
C ALA A 208 2.43 -2.46 2.37
N GLU A 209 3.40 -1.54 2.41
CA GLU A 209 3.14 -0.09 2.36
C GLU A 209 2.41 0.33 1.08
N GLY A 210 2.84 -0.18 -0.07
CA GLY A 210 2.22 0.09 -1.37
C GLY A 210 0.77 -0.41 -1.42
N LEU A 211 0.51 -1.61 -0.91
CA LEU A 211 -0.84 -2.17 -0.86
C LEU A 211 -1.73 -1.40 0.13
N MET A 212 -1.20 -0.99 1.29
CA MET A 212 -1.93 -0.11 2.23
C MET A 212 -2.34 1.20 1.56
N LEU A 213 -1.47 1.79 0.74
CA LEU A 213 -1.80 3.00 -0.01
C LEU A 213 -2.93 2.75 -1.02
N ARG A 214 -2.89 1.63 -1.76
CA ARG A 214 -3.96 1.25 -2.70
C ARG A 214 -5.30 1.08 -1.99
N TYR A 215 -5.34 0.42 -0.84
CA TYR A 215 -6.55 0.31 -0.02
C TYR A 215 -7.08 1.68 0.43
N ARG A 216 -6.21 2.59 0.88
CA ARG A 216 -6.63 3.96 1.24
C ARG A 216 -7.24 4.72 0.07
N GLN A 217 -6.69 4.57 -1.13
CA GLN A 217 -7.21 5.21 -2.34
C GLN A 217 -8.61 4.71 -2.74
N LEU A 218 -9.06 3.56 -2.25
CA LEU A 218 -10.42 3.07 -2.52
C LEU A 218 -11.48 4.00 -1.93
N TYR A 219 -11.19 4.71 -0.83
CA TYR A 219 -12.10 5.72 -0.31
C TYR A 219 -12.37 6.82 -1.35
N ASP A 220 -11.39 7.21 -2.16
CA ASP A 220 -11.55 8.23 -3.21
C ASP A 220 -12.47 7.78 -4.34
N ALA A 221 -12.61 6.46 -4.54
CA ALA A 221 -13.50 5.85 -5.52
C ALA A 221 -14.94 5.59 -4.99
N LEU A 222 -15.22 5.90 -3.72
CA LEU A 222 -16.57 5.81 -3.18
C LEU A 222 -17.50 6.87 -3.79
N ALA A 223 -18.70 6.46 -4.15
CA ALA A 223 -19.77 7.34 -4.60
C ALA A 223 -21.07 6.98 -3.89
N ILE A 224 -22.00 7.93 -3.87
CA ILE A 224 -23.37 7.71 -3.41
C ILE A 224 -24.30 7.86 -4.62
N THR A 225 -25.31 7.03 -4.70
CA THR A 225 -26.36 7.11 -5.71
C THR A 225 -27.71 6.86 -5.04
N GLY A 226 -28.79 7.26 -5.71
CA GLY A 226 -30.12 6.91 -5.24
C GLY A 226 -31.18 7.06 -6.30
N ARG A 227 -32.38 6.62 -5.96
CA ARG A 227 -33.57 6.66 -6.81
C ARG A 227 -34.82 6.67 -5.94
N PHE A 228 -35.88 7.32 -6.41
CA PHE A 228 -37.21 7.13 -5.84
C PHE A 228 -37.69 5.70 -6.12
N THR A 229 -38.35 5.10 -5.12
CA THR A 229 -39.03 3.81 -5.23
C THR A 229 -40.55 3.98 -5.29
N ASP A 230 -41.06 5.06 -4.70
CA ASP A 230 -42.39 5.64 -4.86
C ASP A 230 -42.32 7.14 -4.49
N ASP A 231 -43.47 7.81 -4.40
CA ASP A 231 -43.57 9.26 -4.16
C ASP A 231 -42.97 9.71 -2.81
N ASN A 232 -42.90 8.81 -1.83
CA ASN A 232 -42.50 9.10 -0.44
C ASN A 232 -41.29 8.28 0.03
N THR A 233 -40.66 7.53 -0.87
CA THR A 233 -39.50 6.70 -0.55
C THR A 233 -38.36 6.88 -1.53
N TYR A 234 -37.15 7.00 -0.99
CA TYR A 234 -35.91 7.18 -1.75
C TYR A 234 -34.86 6.18 -1.30
N LEU A 235 -34.42 5.31 -2.21
CA LEU A 235 -33.39 4.31 -1.96
C LEU A 235 -32.01 4.90 -2.24
N VAL A 236 -31.10 4.81 -1.28
CA VAL A 236 -29.72 5.27 -1.35
C VAL A 236 -28.75 4.10 -1.30
N GLN A 237 -27.83 4.04 -2.27
CA GLN A 237 -26.78 3.03 -2.34
C GLN A 237 -25.39 3.68 -2.37
N VAL A 238 -24.45 3.11 -1.63
CA VAL A 238 -23.03 3.46 -1.76
C VAL A 238 -22.38 2.53 -2.78
N LEU A 239 -21.57 3.11 -3.66
CA LEU A 239 -20.83 2.42 -4.70
C LEU A 239 -19.32 2.55 -4.46
N LEU A 240 -18.56 1.50 -4.75
CA LEU A 240 -17.11 1.52 -4.87
C LEU A 240 -16.76 1.16 -6.31
N LYS A 241 -16.10 2.08 -7.04
CA LYS A 241 -15.78 1.89 -8.47
C LYS A 241 -17.01 1.47 -9.30
N GLY A 242 -18.20 1.97 -8.95
CA GLY A 242 -19.46 1.65 -9.61
C GLY A 242 -20.17 0.37 -9.12
N LYS A 243 -19.53 -0.48 -8.30
CA LYS A 243 -20.16 -1.66 -7.70
C LYS A 243 -20.83 -1.33 -6.36
N PRO A 244 -22.03 -1.85 -6.04
CA PRO A 244 -22.64 -1.68 -4.72
C PRO A 244 -21.77 -2.22 -3.59
N VAL A 245 -21.68 -1.47 -2.49
CA VAL A 245 -20.98 -1.86 -1.27
C VAL A 245 -21.79 -1.52 -0.02
N ARG A 246 -21.65 -2.35 1.00
CA ARG A 246 -22.30 -2.15 2.30
C ARG A 246 -21.55 -1.11 3.12
N VAL A 247 -22.32 -0.34 3.89
CA VAL A 247 -21.80 0.66 4.83
C VAL A 247 -22.62 0.58 6.12
N ALA A 248 -21.96 0.47 7.26
CA ALA A 248 -22.65 0.38 8.55
C ALA A 248 -23.22 1.74 9.02
N LYS A 249 -22.65 2.84 8.54
CA LYS A 249 -23.03 4.19 8.98
C LYS A 249 -24.23 4.69 8.21
N VAL A 250 -25.27 5.07 8.94
CA VAL A 250 -26.53 5.61 8.40
C VAL A 250 -26.31 7.04 7.86
N PRO A 251 -26.84 7.40 6.68
CA PRO A 251 -26.76 8.75 6.14
C PRO A 251 -27.61 9.73 6.95
N THR A 252 -27.16 10.98 7.02
CA THR A 252 -27.96 12.10 7.51
C THR A 252 -28.76 12.67 6.35
N VAL A 253 -30.07 12.84 6.54
CA VAL A 253 -30.98 13.34 5.52
C VAL A 253 -31.66 14.60 6.05
N LYS A 254 -31.74 15.63 5.21
CA LYS A 254 -32.49 16.86 5.46
C LYS A 254 -33.37 17.15 4.26
N SER A 255 -34.45 17.89 4.45
CA SER A 255 -35.26 18.43 3.36
C SER A 255 -35.55 19.91 3.61
N ASN A 256 -35.87 20.64 2.54
CA ASN A 256 -36.42 21.98 2.63
C ASN A 256 -37.95 21.99 2.91
N CYS A 257 -38.67 20.93 2.56
CA CYS A 257 -40.14 20.85 2.71
C CYS A 257 -40.62 19.54 3.36
N ALA A 258 -39.97 18.40 3.09
CA ALA A 258 -40.48 17.10 3.50
C ALA A 258 -40.31 16.85 5.00
N GLY A 259 -41.38 16.36 5.62
CA GLY A 259 -41.45 16.01 7.04
C GLY A 259 -41.19 14.54 7.32
N GLN A 260 -41.20 14.17 8.61
CA GLN A 260 -41.19 12.78 9.10
C GLN A 260 -40.11 11.87 8.49
N ILE A 261 -38.93 12.44 8.21
CA ILE A 261 -37.86 11.72 7.52
C ILE A 261 -37.30 10.60 8.42
N SER A 262 -37.36 9.36 7.94
CA SER A 262 -36.74 8.18 8.53
C SER A 262 -35.75 7.53 7.57
N VAL A 263 -34.76 6.82 8.11
CA VAL A 263 -33.74 6.12 7.32
C VAL A 263 -33.55 4.73 7.89
N GLU A 264 -33.80 3.72 7.06
CA GLU A 264 -33.71 2.30 7.44
C GLU A 264 -32.72 1.57 6.53
N PRO A 265 -31.82 0.72 7.07
CA PRO A 265 -30.96 -0.11 6.25
C PRO A 265 -31.76 -1.21 5.55
N GLN A 266 -31.54 -1.39 4.25
CA GLN A 266 -32.22 -2.41 3.44
C GLN A 266 -31.24 -2.99 2.40
N ASP A 267 -30.95 -4.30 2.48
CA ASP A 267 -30.14 -5.04 1.49
C ASP A 267 -28.82 -4.37 1.06
N GLY A 268 -28.11 -3.73 2.00
CA GLY A 268 -26.85 -3.02 1.72
C GLY A 268 -27.02 -1.61 1.16
N ALA A 269 -28.25 -1.14 1.07
CA ALA A 269 -28.68 0.23 0.80
C ALA A 269 -29.35 0.84 2.06
N PHE A 270 -29.83 2.07 1.92
CA PHE A 270 -30.67 2.76 2.90
C PHE A 270 -31.96 3.21 2.24
N LEU A 271 -33.11 2.79 2.76
CA LEU A 271 -34.41 3.30 2.38
C LEU A 271 -34.71 4.54 3.22
N ILE A 272 -34.95 5.66 2.55
CA ILE A 272 -35.37 6.91 3.19
C ILE A 272 -36.88 7.03 2.97
N SER A 273 -37.64 7.12 4.06
CA SER A 273 -39.08 7.44 3.99
C SER A 273 -39.30 8.88 4.44
N PHE A 274 -40.21 9.60 3.81
CA PHE A 274 -40.52 10.99 4.13
C PHE A 274 -41.98 11.31 3.79
N ASP A 275 -42.49 12.40 4.38
CA ASP A 275 -43.82 12.95 4.09
C ASP A 275 -43.68 14.20 3.22
N ALA A 276 -44.19 14.13 1.98
CA ALA A 276 -44.13 15.24 1.02
C ALA A 276 -45.37 16.15 1.04
N THR A 277 -46.29 16.00 2.00
CA THR A 277 -47.56 16.77 2.03
C THR A 277 -47.36 18.30 1.99
N ASP A 278 -46.29 18.79 2.63
CA ASP A 278 -45.96 20.21 2.70
C ASP A 278 -45.05 20.71 1.55
N CYS A 279 -44.72 19.84 0.58
CA CYS A 279 -43.88 20.18 -0.57
C CYS A 279 -44.73 20.80 -1.69
N LEU A 280 -44.58 22.11 -1.90
CA LEU A 280 -45.36 22.86 -2.88
C LEU A 280 -44.88 22.58 -4.32
N PRO A 281 -45.76 22.27 -5.30
CA PRO A 281 -45.35 21.93 -6.67
C PRO A 281 -44.60 23.04 -7.43
N GLU A 282 -44.76 24.28 -6.98
CA GLU A 282 -44.18 25.49 -7.58
C GLU A 282 -42.74 25.75 -7.06
N GLU A 283 -42.28 24.99 -6.06
CA GLU A 283 -40.97 25.12 -5.41
C GLU A 283 -40.04 23.94 -5.76
N GLU A 284 -38.73 24.19 -5.81
CA GLU A 284 -37.74 23.10 -5.90
C GLU A 284 -37.66 22.37 -4.56
N ASN A 285 -38.40 21.28 -4.45
CA ASN A 285 -38.42 20.42 -3.28
C ASN A 285 -37.28 19.41 -3.35
N PHE A 286 -36.53 19.20 -2.27
CA PHE A 286 -35.40 18.29 -2.29
C PHE A 286 -35.09 17.59 -0.96
N LEU A 287 -34.41 16.44 -1.07
CA LEU A 287 -33.70 15.77 0.01
C LEU A 287 -32.19 16.01 -0.17
N ASP A 288 -31.54 16.54 0.86
CA ASP A 288 -30.09 16.62 1.00
C ASP A 288 -29.59 15.45 1.84
N ILE A 289 -28.96 14.47 1.17
CA ILE A 289 -28.43 13.24 1.77
C ILE A 289 -26.92 13.39 1.93
N GLN A 290 -26.42 13.12 3.14
CA GLN A 290 -25.01 13.22 3.45
C GLN A 290 -24.53 11.99 4.21
N LEU A 291 -23.41 11.43 3.78
CA LEU A 291 -22.78 10.29 4.44
C LEU A 291 -21.29 10.56 4.63
N ARG A 292 -20.79 10.37 5.85
CA ARG A 292 -19.36 10.55 6.15
C ARG A 292 -18.69 9.22 6.47
N ILE A 293 -17.83 8.76 5.57
CA ILE A 293 -17.05 7.54 5.67
C ILE A 293 -15.59 7.93 5.87
N GLU A 294 -15.03 7.62 7.03
CA GLU A 294 -13.69 8.08 7.44
C GLU A 294 -13.53 9.60 7.19
N ASN A 295 -12.60 9.99 6.32
CA ASN A 295 -12.35 11.39 5.97
C ASN A 295 -13.16 11.90 4.77
N LYS A 296 -13.92 11.02 4.10
CA LYS A 296 -14.68 11.38 2.91
C LYS A 296 -16.13 11.73 3.25
N LYS A 297 -16.57 12.88 2.73
CA LYS A 297 -17.97 13.30 2.73
C LYS A 297 -18.57 12.94 1.36
N LEU A 298 -19.59 12.10 1.37
CA LEU A 298 -20.44 11.82 0.22
C LEU A 298 -21.72 12.65 0.38
N GLN A 299 -22.17 13.27 -0.71
CA GLN A 299 -23.39 14.08 -0.71
C GLN A 299 -24.19 13.78 -1.98
N GLN A 300 -25.51 13.72 -1.83
CA GLN A 300 -26.47 13.59 -2.92
C GLN A 300 -27.65 14.52 -2.63
N ARG A 301 -28.12 15.21 -3.67
CA ARG A 301 -29.41 15.91 -3.64
C ARG A 301 -30.41 15.13 -4.49
N ALA A 302 -31.61 14.92 -3.98
CA ALA A 302 -32.71 14.29 -4.71
C ALA A 302 -33.88 15.28 -4.79
N ILE A 303 -34.40 15.54 -5.97
CA ILE A 303 -35.51 16.49 -6.17
C ILE A 303 -36.85 15.74 -6.05
N ILE A 304 -37.76 16.23 -5.22
CA ILE A 304 -39.08 15.66 -4.92
C ILE A 304 -40.11 16.28 -5.88
N GLY A 305 -41.07 15.49 -6.37
CA GLY A 305 -42.15 15.98 -7.24
C GLY A 305 -41.79 16.10 -8.72
N VAL A 306 -40.63 15.57 -9.11
CA VAL A 306 -40.27 15.38 -10.52
C VAL A 306 -40.88 14.05 -10.96
N ASP A 307 -42.00 14.11 -11.70
CA ASP A 307 -42.35 13.05 -12.65
C ASP A 307 -41.09 12.73 -13.47
N ALA A 308 -40.84 11.45 -13.76
CA ALA A 308 -39.58 10.98 -14.36
C ALA A 308 -39.12 11.71 -15.66
N ASP A 309 -39.94 12.61 -16.21
CA ASP A 309 -39.73 13.39 -17.43
C ASP A 309 -39.60 14.93 -17.27
N ALA A 310 -39.65 15.54 -16.07
CA ALA A 310 -39.58 17.01 -15.94
C ALA A 310 -38.28 17.57 -15.33
N THR A 311 -37.46 18.22 -16.16
CA THR A 311 -36.34 19.13 -15.76
C THR A 311 -35.31 18.57 -14.77
N ILE A 312 -34.83 17.37 -15.02
CA ILE A 312 -33.57 16.90 -14.44
C ILE A 312 -32.42 17.63 -15.12
N ASN A 313 -31.55 18.27 -14.34
CA ASN A 313 -30.28 18.80 -14.81
C ASN A 313 -29.46 17.66 -15.43
N ILE A 314 -29.22 17.73 -16.74
CA ILE A 314 -28.61 16.63 -17.49
C ILE A 314 -27.21 16.33 -16.95
N ALA A 315 -26.47 17.36 -16.54
CA ALA A 315 -25.13 17.21 -15.98
C ALA A 315 -25.08 16.48 -14.63
N GLN A 316 -26.21 16.35 -13.92
CA GLN A 316 -26.29 15.54 -12.70
C GLN A 316 -26.67 14.07 -12.98
N ALA A 317 -27.44 13.82 -14.03
CA ALA A 317 -27.91 12.48 -14.39
C ALA A 317 -26.94 11.72 -15.31
N VAL A 318 -26.25 12.43 -16.20
CA VAL A 318 -25.34 11.85 -17.19
C VAL A 318 -23.90 12.09 -16.74
N VAL A 319 -23.19 11.00 -16.43
CA VAL A 319 -21.82 11.09 -15.92
C VAL A 319 -20.85 10.32 -16.82
N PRO A 320 -19.74 10.93 -17.29
CA PRO A 320 -18.67 10.23 -17.97
C PRO A 320 -17.96 9.29 -16.97
N GLU A 321 -17.80 8.02 -17.34
CA GLU A 321 -17.16 7.03 -16.47
C GLU A 321 -16.22 6.08 -17.23
N GLY A 322 -15.41 5.35 -16.46
CA GLY A 322 -14.46 4.38 -17.00
C GLY A 322 -13.22 5.03 -17.60
N LYS A 323 -12.88 4.63 -18.84
CA LYS A 323 -11.70 5.09 -19.57
C LYS A 323 -12.07 5.54 -20.98
N ILE A 324 -11.35 6.52 -21.50
CA ILE A 324 -11.48 6.97 -22.90
C ILE A 324 -10.49 6.18 -23.76
N ILE A 325 -10.99 5.57 -24.82
CA ILE A 325 -10.14 4.88 -25.80
C ILE A 325 -10.03 5.77 -27.02
N LEU A 326 -8.81 6.16 -27.37
CA LEU A 326 -8.53 6.94 -28.57
C LEU A 326 -7.75 6.06 -29.55
N THR A 327 -8.10 6.10 -30.83
CA THR A 327 -7.48 5.26 -31.85
C THR A 327 -7.33 6.04 -33.15
N ALA A 328 -6.09 6.26 -33.58
CA ALA A 328 -5.80 6.87 -34.87
C ALA A 328 -5.86 5.81 -35.95
N ASN A 329 -6.46 6.16 -37.09
CA ASN A 329 -6.51 5.27 -38.26
C ASN A 329 -5.12 5.09 -38.88
N ALA A 330 -4.30 6.15 -38.90
CA ALA A 330 -2.91 6.06 -39.35
C ALA A 330 -1.96 6.79 -38.40
N VAL A 331 -0.77 6.22 -38.22
CA VAL A 331 0.29 6.73 -37.35
C VAL A 331 1.60 6.83 -38.14
N ASN A 332 2.07 8.04 -38.38
CA ASN A 332 3.41 8.28 -38.96
C ASN A 332 4.37 8.65 -37.83
N LYS A 333 5.23 7.70 -37.46
CA LYS A 333 6.20 7.82 -36.36
C LYS A 333 7.31 8.83 -36.63
N GLN A 334 7.76 8.95 -37.89
CA GLN A 334 8.85 9.85 -38.29
C GLN A 334 8.44 11.32 -38.14
N ASN A 335 7.23 11.65 -38.62
CA ASN A 335 6.70 13.01 -38.59
C ASN A 335 5.80 13.28 -37.38
N ARG A 336 5.57 12.25 -36.56
CA ARG A 336 4.71 12.27 -35.36
C ARG A 336 3.32 12.81 -35.67
N THR A 337 2.77 12.33 -36.78
CA THR A 337 1.46 12.72 -37.29
C THR A 337 0.48 11.56 -37.14
N LEU A 338 -0.72 11.90 -36.71
CA LEU A 338 -1.85 11.01 -36.51
C LEU A 338 -2.94 11.43 -37.47
N THR A 339 -3.55 10.48 -38.16
CA THR A 339 -4.66 10.76 -39.08
C THR A 339 -5.91 10.06 -38.57
N ASP A 340 -7.01 10.82 -38.54
CA ASP A 340 -8.37 10.43 -38.16
C ASP A 340 -8.44 9.71 -36.81
N ILE A 341 -8.81 10.44 -35.76
CA ILE A 341 -8.82 9.91 -34.39
C ILE A 341 -10.24 9.53 -34.00
N ASN A 342 -10.45 8.23 -33.80
CA ASN A 342 -11.67 7.68 -33.22
C ASN A 342 -11.63 7.81 -31.70
N ILE A 343 -12.75 8.21 -31.11
CA ILE A 343 -12.99 8.11 -29.69
C ILE A 343 -14.02 7.01 -29.40
N ARG A 344 -13.80 6.28 -28.31
CA ARG A 344 -14.83 5.53 -27.61
C ARG A 344 -14.84 5.95 -26.14
N MET A 345 -15.97 6.44 -25.67
CA MET A 345 -16.18 6.80 -24.27
C MET A 345 -17.51 6.28 -23.75
N THR A 346 -17.63 6.22 -22.42
CA THR A 346 -18.84 5.74 -21.75
C THR A 346 -19.49 6.87 -20.98
N LEU A 347 -20.78 7.06 -21.20
CA LEU A 347 -21.65 7.91 -20.39
C LEU A 347 -22.60 7.00 -19.62
N ASN A 348 -22.79 7.27 -18.34
CA ASN A 348 -23.78 6.58 -17.52
C ASN A 348 -24.96 7.51 -17.29
N ASN A 349 -26.07 7.20 -17.94
CA ASN A 349 -27.34 7.86 -17.71
C ASN A 349 -28.01 7.23 -16.49
N ARG A 350 -27.68 7.77 -15.31
CA ARG A 350 -28.06 7.19 -14.02
C ARG A 350 -29.57 7.18 -13.81
N GLN A 351 -30.27 8.13 -14.42
CA GLN A 351 -31.69 8.38 -14.19
C GLN A 351 -32.56 7.97 -15.38
N GLY A 352 -31.98 7.65 -16.54
CA GLY A 352 -32.74 7.27 -17.73
C GLY A 352 -33.42 8.46 -18.41
N ILE A 353 -32.89 9.66 -18.21
CA ILE A 353 -33.43 10.87 -18.82
C ILE A 353 -33.11 10.92 -20.30
N THR A 354 -33.97 11.58 -21.08
CA THR A 354 -33.68 11.84 -22.48
C THR A 354 -32.78 13.07 -22.61
N PHE A 355 -31.67 12.95 -23.33
CA PHE A 355 -30.76 14.05 -23.63
C PHE A 355 -30.20 13.95 -25.06
N GLY A 356 -29.96 15.10 -25.68
CA GLY A 356 -29.21 15.24 -26.92
C GLY A 356 -27.73 15.47 -26.64
N LEU A 357 -26.85 14.78 -27.35
CA LEU A 357 -25.40 15.00 -27.36
C LEU A 357 -25.04 15.87 -28.57
N LYS A 358 -24.51 17.07 -28.32
CA LYS A 358 -24.18 18.03 -29.38
C LYS A 358 -22.71 18.03 -29.75
N SER A 359 -21.83 18.15 -28.76
CA SER A 359 -20.39 18.19 -29.01
C SER A 359 -19.57 17.62 -27.87
N ILE A 360 -18.34 17.22 -28.20
CA ILE A 360 -17.33 16.75 -27.25
C ILE A 360 -16.03 17.49 -27.56
N GLU A 361 -15.44 18.11 -26.55
CA GLU A 361 -14.13 18.77 -26.65
C GLU A 361 -13.17 18.17 -25.63
N LEU A 362 -12.02 17.68 -26.08
CA LEU A 362 -11.06 16.96 -25.25
C LEU A 362 -9.62 17.47 -25.44
N GLU A 363 -9.01 17.86 -24.33
CA GLU A 363 -7.59 18.09 -24.18
C GLU A 363 -6.89 16.77 -23.86
N VAL A 364 -6.21 16.23 -24.87
CA VAL A 364 -5.36 15.04 -24.72
C VAL A 364 -3.92 15.50 -24.51
N PRO A 365 -3.26 15.12 -23.39
CA PRO A 365 -1.90 15.58 -23.08
C PRO A 365 -0.86 15.33 -24.19
N GLU A 366 -1.06 14.29 -24.98
CA GLU A 366 -0.17 13.87 -26.07
C GLU A 366 -0.42 14.61 -27.39
N LEU A 367 -1.46 15.44 -27.51
CA LEU A 367 -1.83 16.09 -28.76
C LEU A 367 -1.49 17.59 -28.73
N THR A 368 -1.10 18.16 -29.87
CA THR A 368 -0.78 19.59 -29.95
C THR A 368 -2.00 20.49 -29.86
N ALA A 369 -3.17 19.98 -30.26
CA ALA A 369 -4.46 20.67 -30.27
C ALA A 369 -5.54 19.80 -29.59
N PRO A 370 -6.61 20.41 -29.06
CA PRO A 370 -7.75 19.66 -28.55
C PRO A 370 -8.45 18.89 -29.68
N LEU A 371 -9.05 17.75 -29.32
CA LEU A 371 -9.98 17.05 -30.19
C LEU A 371 -11.35 17.68 -30.02
N VAL A 372 -11.96 18.11 -31.13
CA VAL A 372 -13.31 18.66 -31.16
C VAL A 372 -14.16 17.76 -32.03
N PHE A 373 -15.28 17.30 -31.50
CA PHE A 373 -16.29 16.52 -32.18
C PHE A 373 -17.59 17.33 -32.10
N ASP A 374 -17.88 18.07 -33.16
CA ASP A 374 -19.12 18.86 -33.28
C ASP A 374 -20.17 18.08 -34.08
N ASP A 375 -21.40 18.60 -34.10
CA ASP A 375 -22.52 18.10 -34.92
C ASP A 375 -22.84 16.61 -34.72
N ILE A 376 -22.69 16.10 -33.48
CA ILE A 376 -23.01 14.71 -33.16
C ILE A 376 -24.52 14.45 -33.28
N ASP A 377 -25.34 15.40 -32.82
CA ASP A 377 -26.80 15.42 -32.91
C ASP A 377 -27.52 14.11 -32.54
N ALA A 378 -26.95 13.33 -31.62
CA ALA A 378 -27.51 12.05 -31.19
C ALA A 378 -28.39 12.22 -29.95
N ILE A 379 -29.55 11.58 -29.93
CA ILE A 379 -30.47 11.59 -28.78
C ILE A 379 -30.41 10.24 -28.06
N PHE A 380 -30.25 10.27 -26.74
CA PHE A 380 -30.21 9.10 -25.87
C PHE A 380 -31.26 9.21 -24.77
N GLY A 381 -31.97 8.13 -24.47
CA GLY A 381 -32.96 8.07 -23.37
C GLY A 381 -32.89 6.78 -22.54
N SER A 382 -32.00 5.86 -22.89
CA SER A 382 -31.86 4.61 -22.14
C SER A 382 -31.14 4.85 -20.81
N LYS A 383 -31.69 4.30 -19.73
CA LYS A 383 -31.01 4.22 -18.42
C LYS A 383 -29.79 3.32 -18.49
N GLY A 384 -28.71 3.72 -17.82
CA GLY A 384 -27.48 2.96 -17.70
C GLY A 384 -26.40 3.37 -18.70
N ILE A 385 -25.60 2.40 -19.12
CA ILE A 385 -24.37 2.62 -19.89
C ILE A 385 -24.67 2.92 -21.35
N ILE A 386 -24.18 4.07 -21.81
CA ILE A 386 -24.23 4.53 -23.19
C ILE A 386 -22.80 4.61 -23.72
N GLN A 387 -22.52 3.91 -24.81
CA GLN A 387 -21.24 4.02 -25.51
C GLN A 387 -21.33 5.07 -26.59
N VAL A 388 -20.51 6.10 -26.46
CA VAL A 388 -20.37 7.17 -27.45
C VAL A 388 -19.14 6.87 -28.31
N LYS A 389 -19.32 6.94 -29.62
CA LYS A 389 -18.26 6.83 -30.62
C LYS A 389 -18.33 8.03 -31.53
N ALA A 390 -17.18 8.65 -31.78
CA ALA A 390 -17.06 9.77 -32.72
C ALA A 390 -15.70 9.71 -33.42
N LEU A 391 -15.61 10.40 -34.55
CA LEU A 391 -14.41 10.49 -35.37
C LEU A 391 -14.02 11.95 -35.54
N ALA A 392 -12.78 12.28 -35.23
CA ALA A 392 -12.17 13.56 -35.55
C ALA A 392 -11.35 13.37 -36.83
N GLU A 393 -11.85 13.87 -37.94
CA GLU A 393 -11.20 13.77 -39.24
C GLU A 393 -10.03 14.76 -39.36
N GLY A 394 -8.99 14.35 -40.07
CA GLY A 394 -7.83 15.19 -40.38
C GLY A 394 -6.54 14.73 -39.74
N THR A 395 -5.51 15.57 -39.86
CA THR A 395 -4.14 15.25 -39.43
C THR A 395 -3.71 16.09 -38.24
N MET A 396 -3.21 15.42 -37.21
CA MET A 396 -2.82 16.01 -35.93
C MET A 396 -1.36 15.69 -35.61
N LYS A 397 -0.69 16.54 -34.82
CA LYS A 397 0.67 16.26 -34.32
C LYS A 397 0.66 15.78 -32.86
N ALA A 398 1.50 14.80 -32.58
CA ALA A 398 1.74 14.31 -31.22
C ALA A 398 2.90 15.07 -30.53
N ARG A 399 2.76 15.39 -29.24
CA ARG A 399 3.75 16.07 -28.38
C ARG A 399 4.76 15.09 -27.80
N THR A 400 6.00 15.54 -27.54
CA THR A 400 6.95 14.78 -26.69
C THR A 400 6.64 15.05 -25.22
N THR A 401 5.96 14.14 -24.55
CA THR A 401 5.68 14.25 -23.11
C THR A 401 6.25 13.04 -22.37
N LYS A 402 6.90 13.26 -21.22
CA LYS A 402 7.32 12.17 -20.34
C LYS A 402 6.07 11.52 -19.76
N LYS A 403 5.92 10.20 -19.94
CA LYS A 403 4.74 9.44 -19.53
C LYS A 403 4.54 9.56 -18.02
N SER A 404 3.46 10.22 -17.62
CA SER A 404 2.92 10.07 -16.26
C SER A 404 1.99 8.86 -16.27
N ARG A 405 2.16 7.93 -15.31
CA ARG A 405 1.23 6.81 -15.08
C ARG A 405 -0.20 7.27 -14.71
N PHE A 406 -0.40 8.57 -14.51
CA PHE A 406 -1.66 9.19 -14.07
C PHE A 406 -2.10 10.34 -15.00
N ALA A 407 -1.92 10.20 -16.31
CA ALA A 407 -2.40 11.19 -17.26
C ALA A 407 -3.92 11.03 -17.50
N PHE A 408 -4.64 12.15 -17.47
CA PHE A 408 -6.08 12.23 -17.72
C PHE A 408 -6.33 13.06 -18.97
N VAL A 409 -7.32 12.66 -19.76
CA VAL A 409 -7.94 13.55 -20.74
C VAL A 409 -8.91 14.44 -19.98
N LYS A 410 -8.81 15.75 -20.23
CA LYS A 410 -9.73 16.74 -19.68
C LYS A 410 -10.58 17.30 -20.79
N GLY A 411 -11.77 17.78 -20.47
CA GLY A 411 -12.61 18.39 -21.50
C GLY A 411 -14.03 18.61 -21.05
N THR A 412 -14.90 18.82 -22.03
CA THR A 412 -16.34 19.01 -21.81
C THR A 412 -17.17 18.30 -22.85
N ILE A 413 -18.36 17.86 -22.44
CA ILE A 413 -19.40 17.38 -23.33
C ILE A 413 -20.55 18.39 -23.26
N THR A 414 -21.04 18.83 -24.42
CA THR A 414 -22.22 19.68 -24.53
C THR A 414 -23.43 18.80 -24.78
N VAL A 415 -24.42 18.91 -23.90
CA VAL A 415 -25.69 18.19 -23.99
C VAL A 415 -26.85 19.18 -24.06
N VAL A 416 -27.96 18.74 -24.65
CA VAL A 416 -29.18 19.54 -24.80
C VAL A 416 -30.37 18.76 -24.28
N ASN A 417 -31.25 19.42 -23.55
CA ASN A 417 -32.55 18.87 -23.21
C ASN A 417 -33.44 18.92 -24.47
N PRO A 418 -33.89 17.79 -25.01
CA PRO A 418 -34.68 17.78 -26.25
C PRO A 418 -36.07 18.40 -26.08
N THR A 419 -36.57 18.52 -24.85
CA THR A 419 -37.88 19.08 -24.53
C THR A 419 -37.80 20.59 -24.30
N THR A 420 -36.81 21.05 -23.53
CA THR A 420 -36.67 22.48 -23.17
C THR A 420 -35.70 23.25 -24.05
N ASN A 421 -34.87 22.57 -24.84
CA ASN A 421 -33.72 23.12 -25.58
C ASN A 421 -32.63 23.73 -24.71
N ASP A 422 -32.64 23.48 -23.39
CA ASP A 422 -31.59 23.94 -22.50
C ASP A 422 -30.27 23.26 -22.82
N VAL A 423 -29.19 24.06 -22.85
CA VAL A 423 -27.84 23.59 -23.16
C VAL A 423 -27.03 23.49 -21.87
N GLU A 424 -26.47 22.32 -21.59
CA GLU A 424 -25.61 22.09 -20.44
C GLU A 424 -24.22 21.56 -20.84
N ARG A 425 -23.23 21.78 -19.97
CA ARG A 425 -21.85 21.30 -20.16
C ARG A 425 -21.42 20.39 -19.04
N ILE A 426 -21.01 19.17 -19.39
CA ILE A 426 -20.54 18.13 -18.48
C ILE A 426 -19.02 18.09 -18.54
N LYS A 427 -18.34 18.23 -17.40
CA LYS A 427 -16.88 18.14 -17.34
C LYS A 427 -16.41 16.69 -17.47
N VAL A 428 -15.36 16.50 -18.26
CA VAL A 428 -14.68 15.22 -18.45
C VAL A 428 -13.30 15.28 -17.80
N SER A 429 -12.97 14.26 -17.01
CA SER A 429 -11.62 14.03 -16.49
C SER A 429 -11.43 12.54 -16.28
N LEU A 430 -11.03 11.82 -17.33
CA LEU A 430 -10.96 10.35 -17.34
C LEU A 430 -9.57 9.84 -17.75
N PRO A 431 -9.14 8.68 -17.24
CA PRO A 431 -7.96 8.00 -17.77
C PRO A 431 -8.20 7.60 -19.23
N TYR A 432 -7.12 7.47 -20.00
CA TYR A 432 -7.21 7.16 -21.42
C TYR A 432 -6.14 6.19 -21.91
N THR A 433 -6.38 5.60 -23.08
CA THR A 433 -5.44 4.74 -23.81
C THR A 433 -5.41 5.13 -25.27
N THR A 434 -4.25 5.05 -25.91
CA THR A 434 -4.02 5.38 -27.32
C THR A 434 -3.39 4.19 -28.07
N ASN A 435 -3.47 4.14 -29.40
CA ASN A 435 -2.81 3.12 -30.24
C ASN A 435 -1.55 3.63 -30.96
N TRP A 436 -1.21 4.90 -30.79
CA TRP A 436 -0.03 5.53 -31.39
C TRP A 436 1.14 5.63 -30.41
N GLU A 437 1.14 4.73 -29.42
CA GLU A 437 2.24 4.60 -28.47
C GLU A 437 3.52 4.13 -29.19
N GLU A 438 4.57 4.93 -29.07
CA GLU A 438 5.97 4.49 -28.97
C GLU A 438 6.74 5.41 -28.04
#